data_AF-A0AA95IWI2-F1
#
_entry.id   AF-A0AA95IWI2-F1
#
_cell.length_a   1.000
_cell.length_b   1.000
_cell.length_c   1.000
_cell.angle_alpha   90.00
_cell.angle_beta   90.00
_cell.angle_gamma   90.00
#
_symmetry.space_group_name_H-M   'P 1'
#
loop_
_entity.id
_entity.type
_entity.pdbx_description
1 polymer ?
#
loop_
_entity_poly.entity_id
_entity_poly.type
_entity_poly.pdbx_seq_one_letter_code
_entity_poly.pdbx_strand_id
1 'polypeptide(L)' 'MFNNLNEVRQLTDEWINVYNHERPHDSLGNMTPAEFKQVA' A
#
# COMPACT_ATOMS: atom_id res chain seq x y z
N MET A 1 17.11 1.09 12.46
CA MET A 1 16.90 2.52 12.79
C MET A 1 16.95 3.28 11.47
N PHE A 2 16.05 4.22 11.21
CA PHE A 2 16.15 5.09 10.02
C PHE A 2 17.23 6.16 10.25
N ASN A 3 17.87 6.61 9.17
CA ASN A 3 18.92 7.60 9.19
C ASN A 3 18.39 9.03 9.38
N ASN A 4 17.18 9.32 8.88
CA ASN A 4 16.49 10.61 9.08
C ASN A 4 14.98 10.52 8.77
N LEU A 5 14.27 11.64 8.99
CA LEU A 5 12.83 11.73 8.73
C LEU A 5 12.44 11.67 7.25
N ASN A 6 13.34 12.00 6.33
CA ASN A 6 13.04 11.92 4.89
C ASN A 6 13.05 10.46 4.41
N GLU A 7 14.00 9.65 4.89
CA GLU A 7 14.06 8.22 4.57
C GLU A 7 12.78 7.49 4.99
N VAL A 8 12.33 7.69 6.25
CA VAL A 8 11.09 7.04 6.72
C VAL A 8 9.87 7.53 5.93
N ARG A 9 9.81 8.81 5.51
CA ARG A 9 8.72 9.31 4.67
C ARG A 9 8.72 8.64 3.30
N GLN A 10 9.86 8.59 2.63
CA GLN A 10 9.99 7.95 1.32
C GLN A 10 9.57 6.48 1.36
N LEU A 11 10.06 5.72 2.33
CA LEU A 11 9.70 4.31 2.49
C LEU A 11 8.21 4.13 2.85
N THR A 12 7.64 5.05 3.64
CA THR A 12 6.22 5.02 3.96
C THR A 12 5.36 5.31 2.73
N ASP A 13 5.73 6.31 1.92
CA ASP A 13 5.01 6.66 0.69
C ASP A 13 5.05 5.52 -0.32
N GLU A 14 6.22 4.88 -0.49
CA GLU A 14 6.37 3.69 -1.33
C GLU A 14 5.49 2.54 -0.83
N TRP A 15 5.52 2.26 0.48
CA TRP A 15 4.71 1.20 1.07
C TRP A 15 3.20 1.46 0.91
N ILE A 16 2.74 2.71 1.07
CA ILE A 16 1.34 3.10 0.85
C ILE A 16 0.93 2.80 -0.58
N ASN A 17 1.79 3.08 -1.56
CA ASN A 17 1.49 2.78 -2.96
C ASN A 17 1.34 1.28 -3.19
N VAL A 18 2.33 0.49 -2.74
CA VAL A 18 2.32 -0.98 -2.89
C VAL A 18 1.10 -1.59 -2.21
N TYR A 19 0.78 -1.19 -0.98
CA TYR A 19 -0.35 -1.74 -0.23
C TYR A 19 -1.69 -1.49 -0.95
N ASN A 20 -1.87 -0.28 -1.48
CA ASN A 20 -3.15 0.15 -2.06
C ASN A 20 -3.34 -0.30 -3.51
N HIS A 21 -2.26 -0.50 -4.28
CA HIS A 21 -2.34 -0.71 -5.73
C HIS A 21 -1.68 -1.98 -6.25
N GLU A 22 -0.83 -2.64 -5.48
CA GLU A 22 -0.06 -3.80 -5.98
C GLU A 22 -0.28 -5.07 -5.15
N ARG A 23 -0.53 -4.93 -3.85
CA ARG A 23 -0.70 -6.08 -2.96
C ARG A 23 -2.16 -6.56 -2.94
N PRO A 24 -2.45 -7.78 -3.44
CA PRO A 24 -3.76 -8.38 -3.27
C PRO A 24 -3.97 -8.82 -1.81
N HIS A 25 -5.21 -8.74 -1.34
CA HIS A 25 -5.57 -9.12 0.03
C HIS A 25 -6.68 -10.18 0.03
N ASP A 26 -6.46 -11.31 0.70
CA ASP A 26 -7.42 -12.42 0.77
C ASP A 26 -8.79 -11.99 1.32
N SER A 27 -8.80 -11.06 2.30
CA SER A 27 -10.03 -10.50 2.87
C SER A 27 -10.84 -9.65 1.88
N LEU A 28 -10.20 -9.19 0.81
CA LEU A 28 -10.82 -8.47 -0.31
C LEU A 28 -11.03 -9.40 -1.51
N GLY A 29 -11.01 -10.72 -1.33
CA GLY A 29 -11.15 -11.67 -2.45
C GLY A 29 -9.98 -11.62 -3.43
N ASN A 30 -8.75 -11.46 -2.92
CA ASN A 30 -7.52 -11.29 -3.68
C ASN A 30 -7.45 -10.03 -4.54
N MET A 31 -8.25 -9.01 -4.25
CA MET A 31 -8.13 -7.69 -4.83
C MET A 31 -7.20 -6.80 -4.02
N THR A 32 -6.58 -5.83 -4.68
CA THR A 32 -5.99 -4.67 -4.04
C THR A 32 -7.07 -3.75 -3.47
N PRO A 33 -6.76 -2.88 -2.50
CA PRO A 33 -7.72 -1.92 -1.97
C PRO A 33 -8.28 -0.97 -3.04
N ALA A 34 -7.45 -0.56 -4.01
CA ALA A 34 -7.88 0.28 -5.11
C ALA A 34 -8.87 -0.43 -6.04
N GLU A 35 -8.64 -1.70 -6.38
CA GLU A 35 -9.59 -2.52 -7.15
C GLU A 35 -10.88 -2.74 -6.39
N PHE A 36 -10.81 -3.09 -5.10
CA PHE A 36 -11.99 -3.28 -4.26
C PHE A 36 -12.89 -2.03 -4.24
N LYS A 37 -12.28 -0.83 -4.15
CA LYS A 37 -13.00 0.45 -4.18
C LYS A 37 -13.74 0.70 -5.51
N GLN A 38 -13.32 0.11 -6.62
CA GLN A 38 -13.99 0.26 -7.91
C GLN A 38 -15.20 -0.67 -8.06
N VAL A 39 -15.25 -1.76 -7.29
CA VAL A 39 -16.30 -2.80 -7.40
C VAL A 39 -17.31 -2.76 -6.25
N ALA A 40 -16.98 -2.11 -5.13
CA ALA A 40 -17.88 -1.85 -4.01
C ALA A 40 -18.82 -0.67 -4.31
#